data_AF-A0A8D0H734-F1
#
_entry.id   AF-A0A8D0H734-F1
#
_cell.length_a   1.000
_cell.length_b   1.000
_cell.length_c   1.000
_cell.angle_alpha   90.00
_cell.angle_beta   90.00
_cell.angle_gamma   90.00
#
_symmetry.space_group_name_H-M   'P 1'
#
loop_
_entity.id
_entity.type
_entity.pdbx_description
1 polymer ?
#
loop_
_entity_poly.entity_id
_entity_poly.type
_entity_poly.pdbx_seq_one_letter_code
_entity_poly.pdbx_strand_id
1 'polypeptide(L)'
;MAAAGGWLGRLRGAHKTALLQDGKRKVHFLFDDGKEMAEEYDMKTNQLLTRKWREKNALGACGKWQTEVGEPHPPVTGAPATELIQESSSNPVFVRKDTKSSFQWRVRNLPYPKEVYSITVEKEQRCCIVRTTNKNSRPG
;
A
#
# COMPACT_ATOMS: atom_id res chain seq x y z
N MET A 1 14.47 5.93 17.35
CA MET A 1 14.68 4.47 17.40
C MET A 1 13.80 3.73 18.44
N ALA A 2 12.85 4.39 19.12
CA ALA A 2 12.01 3.73 20.14
C ALA A 2 10.75 3.00 19.62
N ALA A 3 10.45 2.99 18.32
CA ALA A 3 9.22 2.37 17.78
C ALA A 3 9.36 0.88 17.42
N ALA A 4 10.56 0.41 17.09
CA ALA A 4 10.77 -0.96 16.58
C ALA A 4 10.51 -2.03 17.65
N GLY A 5 10.87 -1.75 18.91
CA GLY A 5 10.65 -2.67 20.04
C GLY A 5 9.16 -2.92 20.32
N GLY A 6 8.35 -1.84 20.31
CA GLY A 6 6.91 -1.94 20.52
C GLY A 6 6.19 -2.69 19.39
N TRP A 7 6.57 -2.42 18.14
CA TRP A 7 6.01 -3.12 16.98
C TRP A 7 6.31 -4.62 16.99
N LEU A 8 7.56 -5.00 17.22
CA LEU A 8 7.94 -6.42 17.32
C LEU A 8 7.25 -7.13 18.48
N GLY A 9 7.02 -6.43 19.59
CA GLY A 9 6.22 -6.92 20.71
C GLY A 9 4.78 -7.24 20.29
N ARG A 10 4.10 -6.28 19.63
CA ARG A 10 2.74 -6.47 19.10
C ARG A 10 2.65 -7.63 18.12
N LEU A 11 3.60 -7.73 17.19
CA LEU A 11 3.65 -8.86 16.26
C LEU A 11 3.81 -10.18 17.00
N ARG A 12 4.69 -10.26 18.01
CA ARG A 12 4.87 -11.49 18.79
C ARG A 12 3.61 -11.88 19.55
N GLY A 13 2.96 -10.93 20.22
CA GLY A 13 1.73 -11.15 21.00
C GLY A 13 0.50 -11.50 20.15
N ALA A 14 0.43 -11.02 18.91
CA ALA A 14 -0.71 -11.30 18.02
C ALA A 14 -0.92 -12.80 17.78
N HIS A 15 -2.18 -13.21 17.73
CA HIS A 15 -2.56 -14.54 17.23
C HIS A 15 -2.34 -14.59 15.71
N LYS A 16 -1.69 -15.66 15.23
CA LYS A 16 -1.24 -15.77 13.83
C LYS A 16 -1.76 -17.04 13.20
N THR A 17 -2.30 -16.91 12.00
CA THR A 17 -2.52 -18.05 11.10
C THR A 17 -1.76 -17.81 9.81
N ALA A 18 -1.21 -18.88 9.23
CA ALA A 18 -0.46 -18.80 7.99
C ALA A 18 -0.85 -19.95 7.07
N LEU A 19 -0.89 -19.65 5.77
CA LEU A 19 -1.12 -20.66 4.73
C LEU A 19 -0.23 -20.40 3.52
N LEU A 20 0.05 -21.47 2.79
CA LEU A 20 0.77 -21.43 1.52
C LEU A 20 -0.24 -21.68 0.39
N GLN A 21 -0.32 -20.76 -0.56
CA GLN A 21 -1.24 -20.86 -1.69
C GLN A 21 -0.64 -20.14 -2.90
N ASP A 22 -0.66 -20.78 -4.07
CA ASP A 22 -0.23 -20.19 -5.35
C ASP A 22 1.19 -19.58 -5.32
N GLY A 23 2.12 -20.25 -4.64
CA GLY A 23 3.50 -19.76 -4.47
C GLY A 23 3.63 -18.54 -3.55
N LYS A 24 2.59 -18.21 -2.78
CA LYS A 24 2.59 -17.13 -1.81
C LYS A 24 2.40 -17.66 -0.39
N ARG A 25 3.05 -17.01 0.58
CA ARG A 25 2.75 -17.17 2.00
C ARG A 25 1.80 -16.07 2.43
N LYS A 26 0.61 -16.45 2.88
CA LYS A 26 -0.38 -15.52 3.43
C LYS A 26 -0.38 -15.66 4.93
N VAL A 27 -0.20 -14.56 5.66
CA VAL A 27 -0.17 -14.52 7.12
C VAL A 27 -1.24 -13.56 7.60
N HIS A 28 -2.11 -14.03 8.49
CA HIS A 28 -3.11 -13.21 9.16
C HIS A 28 -2.73 -13.03 10.63
N PHE A 29 -2.83 -11.81 11.11
CA PHE A 29 -2.55 -11.39 12.47
C PHE A 29 -3.82 -10.81 13.09
N LEU A 30 -4.20 -11.31 14.26
CA LEU A 30 -5.21 -10.71 15.12
C LEU A 30 -4.50 -10.16 16.36
N PHE A 31 -4.55 -8.84 16.54
CA PHE A 31 -3.92 -8.13 17.64
C PHE A 31 -4.86 -8.04 18.86
N ASP A 32 -4.29 -7.76 20.03
CA ASP A 32 -5.02 -7.67 21.30
C ASP A 32 -6.06 -6.53 21.34
N ASP A 33 -5.82 -5.48 20.54
CA ASP A 33 -6.76 -4.37 20.33
C ASP A 33 -7.90 -4.73 19.35
N GLY A 34 -7.95 -5.98 18.88
CA GLY A 34 -8.95 -6.48 17.94
C GLY A 34 -8.71 -6.07 16.49
N LYS A 35 -7.62 -5.34 16.19
CA LYS A 35 -7.24 -5.03 14.81
C LYS A 35 -6.73 -6.28 14.11
N GLU A 36 -6.91 -6.31 12.80
CA GLU A 36 -6.46 -7.42 11.97
C GLU A 36 -5.53 -6.91 10.86
N MET A 37 -4.43 -7.63 10.64
CA MET A 37 -3.51 -7.40 9.53
C MET A 37 -3.38 -8.68 8.72
N ALA A 38 -3.40 -8.56 7.40
CA ALA A 38 -3.07 -9.67 6.50
C ALA A 38 -1.92 -9.28 5.60
N GLU A 39 -0.90 -10.13 5.54
CA GLU A 39 0.27 -9.99 4.68
C GLU A 39 0.35 -11.13 3.67
N GLU A 40 0.76 -10.82 2.45
CA GLU A 40 1.13 -11.81 1.44
C GLU A 40 2.59 -11.63 1.05
N TYR A 41 3.35 -12.73 1.05
CA TYR A 41 4.74 -12.76 0.64
C TYR A 41 4.92 -13.68 -0.56
N ASP A 42 5.77 -13.27 -1.49
CA ASP A 42 6.25 -14.14 -2.56
C ASP A 42 7.23 -15.18 -1.99
N MET A 43 6.99 -16.47 -2.19
CA MET A 43 7.81 -17.52 -1.58
C MET A 43 9.21 -17.65 -2.18
N LYS A 44 9.44 -17.15 -3.40
CA LYS A 44 10.74 -17.25 -4.06
C LYS A 44 11.67 -16.12 -3.60
N THR A 45 11.13 -14.91 -3.53
CA THR A 45 11.88 -13.68 -3.28
C THR A 45 11.77 -13.20 -1.83
N ASN A 46 10.82 -13.75 -1.05
CA ASN A 46 10.45 -13.28 0.29
C ASN A 46 10.04 -11.80 0.34
N GLN A 47 9.65 -11.22 -0.79
CA GLN A 47 9.16 -9.85 -0.84
C GLN A 47 7.72 -9.79 -0.34
N LEU A 48 7.41 -8.73 0.42
CA LEU A 48 6.04 -8.39 0.82
C LEU A 48 5.28 -7.90 -0.41
N LEU A 49 4.30 -8.68 -0.86
CA LEU A 49 3.46 -8.35 -2.01
C LEU A 49 2.32 -7.44 -1.61
N THR A 50 1.64 -7.75 -0.51
CA THR A 50 0.56 -6.93 0.03
C THR A 50 0.56 -6.93 1.55
N ARG A 51 0.18 -5.80 2.15
CA ARG A 51 -0.20 -5.70 3.55
C ARG A 51 -1.50 -4.91 3.61
N LYS A 52 -2.50 -5.46 4.29
CA LYS A 52 -3.80 -4.82 4.49
C LYS A 52 -4.24 -4.91 5.94
N TRP A 53 -5.04 -3.93 6.35
CA TRP A 53 -5.56 -3.80 7.70
C TRP A 53 -7.08 -3.73 7.68
N ARG A 54 -7.72 -4.25 8.73
CA ARG A 54 -9.10 -3.92 9.03
C ARG A 54 -9.28 -3.76 10.53
N GLU A 55 -10.29 -3.00 10.91
CA GLU A 55 -10.68 -2.78 12.29
C GLU A 55 -12.16 -3.08 12.43
N LYS A 56 -12.58 -3.54 13.62
CA LYS A 56 -14.01 -3.63 13.93
C LYS A 56 -14.57 -2.23 14.11
N ASN A 57 -15.76 -1.98 13.57
CA ASN A 57 -16.46 -0.72 13.80
C ASN A 57 -17.06 -0.68 15.22
N ALA A 58 -17.57 0.48 15.63
CA ALA A 58 -18.16 0.67 16.97
C ALA A 58 -19.33 -0.29 17.29
N LEU A 59 -19.97 -0.86 16.26
CA LEU A 59 -21.06 -1.83 16.39
C LEU A 59 -20.57 -3.29 16.32
N GLY A 60 -19.26 -3.52 16.33
CA GLY A 60 -18.64 -4.84 16.35
C GLY A 60 -18.57 -5.54 14.98
N ALA A 61 -19.07 -4.92 13.90
CA ALA A 61 -18.96 -5.47 12.56
C ALA A 61 -17.54 -5.28 11.99
N CYS A 62 -17.07 -6.25 11.20
CA CYS A 62 -15.77 -6.19 10.55
C CYS A 62 -15.72 -5.05 9.51
N GLY A 63 -14.81 -4.11 9.70
CA GLY A 63 -14.55 -3.05 8.73
C GLY A 63 -13.97 -3.58 7.41
N LYS A 64 -13.98 -2.71 6.39
CA LYS A 64 -13.37 -3.00 5.09
C LYS A 64 -11.85 -3.14 5.24
N TRP A 65 -11.26 -4.03 4.45
CA TRP A 65 -9.80 -4.11 4.34
C TRP A 65 -9.24 -2.88 3.62
N GLN A 66 -8.24 -2.24 4.23
CA GLN A 66 -7.50 -1.12 3.66
C GLN A 66 -6.07 -1.56 3.36
N THR A 67 -5.61 -1.32 2.13
CA THR A 67 -4.27 -1.74 1.69
C THR A 67 -3.23 -0.69 2.12
N GLU A 68 -2.21 -1.10 2.87
CA GLU A 68 -1.06 -0.28 3.26
C GLU A 68 0.10 -0.45 2.28
N VAL A 69 0.39 -1.70 1.89
CA VAL A 69 1.49 -2.06 0.99
C VAL A 69 0.93 -2.90 -0.15
N GLY A 70 1.45 -2.69 -1.36
CA GLY A 70 1.03 -3.41 -2.55
C GLY A 70 -0.18 -2.79 -3.24
N GLU A 71 -0.57 -3.40 -4.35
CA GLU A 71 -1.70 -2.91 -5.14
C GLU A 71 -3.01 -3.15 -4.39
N PRO A 72 -3.91 -2.16 -4.30
CA PRO A 72 -5.28 -2.40 -3.87
C PRO A 72 -5.89 -3.42 -4.84
N HIS A 73 -6.42 -4.52 -4.31
CA HIS A 73 -7.16 -5.44 -5.17
C HIS A 73 -8.42 -4.73 -5.65
N PRO A 74 -8.78 -4.86 -6.95
CA PRO A 74 -10.07 -4.40 -7.41
C PRO A 74 -11.16 -5.07 -6.55
N PRO A 75 -12.27 -4.37 -6.27
CA PRO A 75 -13.38 -4.96 -5.55
C PRO A 75 -13.79 -6.26 -6.23
N VAL A 76 -14.03 -7.30 -5.41
CA VAL A 76 -14.45 -8.61 -5.89
C VAL A 76 -15.70 -8.44 -6.76
N THR A 77 -15.65 -8.96 -7.99
CA THR A 77 -16.75 -8.96 -8.94
C THR A 77 -18.01 -9.49 -8.27
N GLY A 78 -19.06 -8.65 -8.15
CA GLY A 78 -20.34 -9.02 -7.54
C GLY A 78 -20.67 -8.37 -6.19
N ALA A 79 -19.77 -7.59 -5.59
CA ALA A 79 -20.17 -6.70 -4.49
C ALA A 79 -21.04 -5.55 -5.06
N PRO A 80 -22.22 -5.24 -4.48
CA PRO A 80 -23.00 -4.08 -4.92
C PRO A 80 -22.13 -2.85 -4.77
N ALA A 81 -21.97 -2.10 -5.88
CA ALA A 81 -21.22 -0.86 -5.92
C ALA A 81 -21.84 0.09 -4.89
N THR A 82 -21.24 0.14 -3.69
CA THR A 82 -21.74 0.99 -2.60
C THR A 82 -21.37 2.45 -2.84
N GLU A 83 -20.49 2.71 -3.80
CA GLU A 83 -19.93 4.02 -4.09
C GLU A 83 -20.59 4.57 -5.36
N LEU A 84 -21.58 5.46 -5.16
CA LEU A 84 -22.21 6.24 -6.22
C LEU A 84 -21.21 7.22 -6.88
N ILE A 85 -20.09 7.49 -6.22
CA ILE A 85 -19.01 8.37 -6.66
C ILE A 85 -17.71 7.61 -6.48
N GLN A 86 -16.96 7.44 -7.56
CA GLN A 86 -15.64 6.79 -7.57
C GLN A 86 -14.63 7.75 -8.19
N GLU A 87 -13.40 7.73 -7.69
CA GLU A 87 -12.29 8.46 -8.31
C GLU A 87 -12.06 8.00 -9.75
N SER A 88 -11.64 8.94 -10.61
CA SER A 88 -11.32 8.62 -11.99
C SER A 88 -10.20 7.58 -12.03
N SER A 89 -10.41 6.52 -12.79
CA SER A 89 -9.37 5.51 -13.05
C SER A 89 -8.13 6.07 -13.74
N SER A 90 -8.21 7.29 -14.30
CA SER A 90 -7.10 8.03 -14.89
C SER A 90 -6.30 8.87 -13.87
N ASN A 91 -6.75 8.96 -12.61
CA ASN A 91 -6.01 9.68 -11.58
C ASN A 91 -4.72 8.93 -11.21
N PRO A 92 -3.61 9.65 -10.95
CA PRO A 92 -2.38 9.02 -10.48
C PRO A 92 -2.58 8.25 -9.18
N VAL A 93 -2.14 6.99 -9.14
CA VAL A 93 -2.25 6.13 -7.96
C VAL A 93 -0.87 5.89 -7.38
N PHE A 94 -0.68 6.22 -6.11
CA PHE A 94 0.58 6.03 -5.38
C PHE A 94 0.53 4.75 -4.55
N VAL A 95 1.50 3.85 -4.74
CA VAL A 95 1.54 2.53 -4.10
C VAL A 95 2.88 2.30 -3.42
N ARG A 96 2.86 1.95 -2.14
CA ARG A 96 4.05 1.54 -1.37
C ARG A 96 4.45 0.10 -1.72
N LYS A 97 5.73 -0.13 -2.01
CA LYS A 97 6.31 -1.43 -2.40
C LYS A 97 7.69 -1.66 -1.78
N ASP A 98 7.89 -1.20 -0.55
CA ASP A 98 9.17 -1.31 0.16
C ASP A 98 9.72 -2.74 0.14
N THR A 99 11.03 -2.84 0.00
CA THR A 99 11.77 -4.09 0.12
C THR A 99 12.51 -4.11 1.45
N LYS A 100 13.21 -5.22 1.74
CA LYS A 100 14.08 -5.31 2.92
C LYS A 100 15.18 -4.24 2.92
N SER A 101 15.63 -3.78 1.75
CA SER A 101 16.82 -2.94 1.59
C SER A 101 16.53 -1.52 1.10
N SER A 102 15.31 -1.23 0.68
CA SER A 102 14.97 0.08 0.10
C SER A 102 13.51 0.43 0.28
N PHE A 103 13.23 1.70 0.56
CA PHE A 103 11.89 2.25 0.39
C PHE A 103 11.60 2.38 -1.11
N GLN A 104 10.43 1.91 -1.52
CA GLN A 104 10.03 1.93 -2.93
C GLN A 104 8.57 2.29 -3.05
N TRP A 105 8.27 3.07 -4.08
CA TRP A 105 6.91 3.44 -4.43
C TRP A 105 6.71 3.32 -5.93
N ARG A 106 5.47 3.02 -6.32
CA ARG A 106 5.04 3.00 -7.71
C ARG A 106 3.96 4.05 -7.88
N VAL A 107 4.13 4.93 -8.85
CA VAL A 107 3.06 5.80 -9.35
C VAL A 107 2.50 5.19 -10.62
N ARG A 108 1.20 4.92 -10.66
CA ARG A 108 0.48 4.45 -11.85
C ARG A 108 -0.40 5.54 -12.42
N ASN A 109 -0.93 5.32 -13.62
CA ASN A 109 -1.85 6.24 -14.30
C ASN A 109 -1.26 7.63 -14.48
N LEU A 110 0.05 7.69 -14.76
CA LEU A 110 0.70 8.95 -15.13
C LEU A 110 0.22 9.35 -16.54
N PRO A 111 -0.32 10.57 -16.73
CA PRO A 111 -0.89 11.00 -18.00
C PRO A 111 0.15 11.24 -19.10
N TYR A 112 1.42 11.43 -18.74
CA TYR A 112 2.51 11.69 -19.68
C TYR A 112 3.53 10.55 -19.71
N PRO A 113 4.37 10.47 -20.76
CA PRO A 113 5.51 9.57 -20.78
C PRO A 113 6.52 9.86 -19.66
N LYS A 114 7.32 8.86 -19.29
CA LYS A 114 8.29 8.92 -18.18
C LYS A 114 9.27 10.09 -18.32
N GLU A 115 9.71 10.37 -19.54
CA GLU A 115 10.67 11.42 -19.89
C GLU A 115 10.18 12.84 -19.59
N VAL A 116 8.87 13.04 -19.41
CA VAL A 116 8.30 14.34 -18.99
C VAL A 116 8.45 14.56 -17.48
N TYR A 117 8.73 13.51 -16.72
CA TYR A 117 8.85 13.58 -15.28
C TYR A 117 10.31 13.69 -14.83
N SER A 118 10.54 14.51 -13.81
CA SER A 118 11.78 14.54 -13.04
C SER A 118 11.49 14.28 -11.56
N ILE A 119 12.44 13.65 -10.88
CA ILE A 119 12.36 13.31 -9.45
C ILE A 119 13.55 13.94 -8.74
N THR A 120 13.28 14.71 -7.69
CA THR A 120 14.31 15.29 -6.83
C THR A 120 14.06 14.92 -5.37
N VAL A 121 15.12 14.74 -4.59
CA VAL A 121 15.03 14.51 -3.14
C VAL A 121 15.32 15.82 -2.43
N GLU A 122 14.33 16.36 -1.73
CA GLU A 122 14.46 17.58 -0.94
C GLU A 122 14.74 17.22 0.51
N LYS A 123 15.99 17.38 0.94
CA LYS A 123 16.46 16.87 2.23
C LYS A 123 15.87 17.66 3.40
N GLU A 124 15.76 18.97 3.25
CA GLU A 124 15.25 19.86 4.30
C GLU A 124 13.77 19.60 4.58
N GLN A 125 12.97 19.44 3.53
CA GLN A 125 11.55 19.12 3.64
C GLN A 125 11.27 17.62 3.83
N ARG A 126 12.31 16.79 3.81
CA ARG A 126 12.24 15.33 3.96
C ARG A 126 11.24 14.68 3.00
N CYS A 127 11.20 15.13 1.75
CA CYS A 127 10.26 14.66 0.75
C CYS A 127 10.96 14.36 -0.59
N CYS A 128 10.30 13.53 -1.40
CA CYS A 128 10.64 13.38 -2.81
C CYS A 128 9.63 14.19 -3.63
N ILE A 129 10.12 15.00 -4.55
CA ILE A 129 9.29 15.86 -5.41
C ILE A 129 9.29 15.26 -6.81
N VAL A 130 8.09 14.96 -7.32
CA VAL A 130 7.87 14.55 -8.72
C VAL A 130 7.32 15.75 -9.48
N ARG A 131 8.01 16.20 -10.53
CA ARG A 131 7.62 17.35 -11.36
C ARG A 131 7.43 16.93 -12.81
N THR A 132 6.50 17.57 -13.50
CA THR A 132 6.41 17.53 -14.96
C THR A 132 7.16 18.71 -15.57
N THR A 133 7.88 18.49 -16.66
CA THR A 133 8.43 19.58 -17.48
C THR A 133 7.37 20.05 -18.47
N ASN A 134 6.80 21.23 -18.26
CA ASN A 134 5.93 21.84 -19.26
C ASN A 134 6.81 22.49 -20.33
N LYS A 135 6.66 22.08 -21.59
CA LYS A 135 7.34 22.74 -22.72
C LYS A 135 6.54 24.00 -23.06
N ASN A 136 6.61 25.03 -22.23
CA ASN A 136 5.93 26.28 -22.55
C ASN A 136 6.51 26.86 -23.86
N SER A 137 5.58 27.18 -24.74
CA SER A 137 5.72 27.70 -26.10
C SER A 137 6.68 28.89 -26.20
N ARG A 138 7.36 28.98 -27.35
CA ARG A 138 8.25 30.09 -27.74
C ARG A 138 7.61 31.46 -27.43
N PRO A 139 8.37 32.47 -26.97
CA PRO A 139 7.90 33.84 -27.02
C PRO A 139 7.74 34.23 -28.49
N GLY A 140 6.55 34.70 -28.84
CA GLY A 140 6.27 35.33 -30.12
C GLY A 140 6.82 36.75 -30.17
#